data_AF-A0A381KPF7-F1
#
_entry.id   AF-A0A381KPF7-F1
#
_cell.length_a   1.000
_cell.length_b   1.000
_cell.length_c   1.000
_cell.angle_alpha   90.00
_cell.angle_beta   90.00
_cell.angle_gamma   90.00
#
_symmetry.space_group_name_H-M   'P 1'
#
loop_
_entity.id
_entity.type
_entity.pdbx_description
1 polymer ?
#
loop_
_entity_poly.entity_id
_entity_poly.type
_entity_poly.pdbx_seq_one_letter_code
_entity_poly.pdbx_strand_id
1 'polypeptide(L)'
;MMGSSMSDMGGYIVLAFIASQFINLFNLSNLGTILSITGAKLLAESGIPSYGLIIGFILLSGFINLFVGSASAKWAILAPIFVPMFMLLDFNPALTQIAYRIGDASTNPISPLFPYFPVILAFARRYDKDIGIGTVISNMIPYSVVFTLIEIIILLLFMGIGIPLGPGGGISYVL
;
A
#
# COMPACT_ATOMS: atom_id res chain seq x y z
N MET A 1 -23.24 1.43 21.95
CA MET A 1 -22.42 2.22 21.02
C MET A 1 -20.94 1.83 21.06
N MET A 2 -20.25 1.89 22.21
CA MET A 2 -18.85 1.42 22.30
C MET A 2 -18.71 -0.10 22.16
N GLY A 3 -19.54 -0.90 22.87
CA GLY A 3 -19.46 -2.37 22.80
C GLY A 3 -19.73 -2.95 21.41
N SER A 4 -20.69 -2.38 20.66
CA SER A 4 -20.95 -2.76 19.26
C SER A 4 -19.77 -2.42 18.35
N SER A 5 -19.17 -1.24 18.52
CA SER A 5 -17.97 -0.85 17.75
C SER A 5 -16.78 -1.78 18.04
N MET A 6 -16.61 -2.23 19.28
CA MET A 6 -15.57 -3.21 19.64
C MET A 6 -15.85 -4.60 19.07
N SER A 7 -17.12 -4.98 18.95
CA SER A 7 -17.52 -6.23 18.27
C SER A 7 -17.13 -6.22 16.79
N ASP A 8 -17.32 -5.10 16.09
CA ASP A 8 -16.95 -4.95 14.68
C ASP A 8 -15.42 -5.05 14.46
N MET A 9 -14.61 -4.70 15.47
CA MET A 9 -13.16 -4.81 15.46
C MET A 9 -12.62 -6.24 15.67
N GLY A 10 -13.49 -7.24 15.93
CA GLY A 10 -13.06 -8.60 16.25
C GLY A 10 -12.13 -9.22 15.21
N GLY A 11 -12.44 -9.06 13.91
CA GLY A 11 -11.58 -9.54 12.83
C GLY A 11 -10.22 -8.85 12.77
N TYR A 12 -10.18 -7.54 13.05
CA TYR A 12 -8.93 -6.79 13.12
C TYR A 12 -8.07 -7.21 14.31
N ILE A 13 -8.66 -7.49 15.47
CA ILE A 13 -7.92 -7.94 16.66
C ILE A 13 -7.23 -9.28 16.39
N VAL A 14 -7.93 -10.24 15.75
CA VAL A 14 -7.35 -11.53 15.37
C VAL A 14 -6.19 -11.34 14.38
N LEU A 15 -6.38 -10.49 13.36
CA LEU A 15 -5.33 -10.17 12.40
C LEU A 15 -4.10 -9.54 13.07
N ALA A 16 -4.31 -8.53 13.93
CA ALA A 16 -3.26 -7.84 14.65
C ALA A 16 -2.48 -8.80 15.57
N PHE A 17 -3.19 -9.74 16.23
CA PHE A 17 -2.56 -10.78 17.03
C PHE A 17 -1.61 -11.64 16.17
N ILE A 18 -2.09 -12.22 15.07
CA ILE A 18 -1.24 -13.04 14.19
C ILE A 18 -0.09 -12.23 13.56
N ALA A 19 -0.36 -11.00 13.11
CA ALA A 19 0.66 -10.11 12.56
C ALA A 19 1.75 -9.78 13.58
N SER A 20 1.39 -9.51 14.84
CA SER A 20 2.36 -9.26 15.90
C SER A 20 3.25 -10.48 16.19
N GLN A 21 2.68 -11.69 16.16
CA GLN A 21 3.46 -12.92 16.32
C GLN A 21 4.42 -13.13 15.15
N PHE A 22 3.95 -12.91 13.91
CA PHE A 22 4.78 -12.97 12.71
C PHE A 22 5.95 -11.98 12.79
N ILE A 23 5.68 -10.70 13.08
CA ILE A 23 6.71 -9.66 13.19
C ILE A 23 7.73 -10.03 14.27
N ASN A 24 7.29 -10.52 15.42
CA ASN A 24 8.18 -10.94 16.50
C ASN A 24 9.10 -12.09 16.07
N LEU A 25 8.55 -13.16 15.47
CA LEU A 25 9.33 -14.30 14.99
C LEU A 25 10.26 -13.92 13.83
N PHE A 26 9.81 -13.04 12.95
CA PHE A 26 10.57 -12.53 11.80
C PHE A 26 11.78 -11.68 12.24
N ASN A 27 11.60 -10.89 13.31
CA ASN A 27 12.69 -10.14 13.95
C ASN A 27 13.65 -11.07 14.71
N LEU A 28 13.13 -12.00 15.52
CA LEU A 28 13.95 -12.95 16.29
C LEU A 28 14.80 -13.85 15.40
N SER A 29 14.28 -14.25 14.23
CA SER A 29 15.01 -15.08 13.26
C SER A 29 16.03 -14.29 12.42
N ASN A 30 16.09 -12.96 12.55
CA ASN A 30 16.88 -12.05 11.70
C ASN A 30 16.55 -12.11 10.20
N LEU A 31 15.46 -12.80 9.80
CA LEU A 31 15.06 -12.88 8.40
C LEU A 31 14.70 -11.51 7.83
N GLY A 32 14.04 -10.65 8.62
CA GLY A 32 13.73 -9.28 8.22
C GLY A 32 14.98 -8.45 7.95
N THR A 33 15.98 -8.55 8.82
CA THR A 33 17.27 -7.88 8.64
C THR A 33 17.98 -8.36 7.38
N ILE A 34 18.06 -9.68 7.16
CA ILE A 34 18.70 -10.27 5.98
C ILE A 34 18.01 -9.81 4.70
N LEU A 35 16.67 -9.89 4.65
CA LEU A 35 15.89 -9.48 3.49
C LEU A 35 16.03 -7.98 3.20
N SER A 36 15.98 -7.15 4.25
CA SER A 36 16.10 -5.70 4.10
C SER A 36 17.47 -5.29 3.57
N ILE A 37 18.55 -5.85 4.13
CA ILE A 37 19.92 -5.55 3.69
C ILE A 37 20.18 -6.06 2.27
N THR A 38 19.79 -7.31 2.00
CA THR A 38 20.01 -7.92 0.68
C THR A 38 19.19 -7.21 -0.40
N GLY A 39 17.93 -6.89 -0.10
CA GLY A 39 17.06 -6.15 -1.00
C GLY A 39 17.55 -4.72 -1.24
N ALA A 40 17.96 -4.01 -0.19
CA ALA A 40 18.53 -2.66 -0.34
C ALA A 40 19.78 -2.69 -1.22
N LYS A 41 20.67 -3.66 -1.02
CA LYS A 41 21.86 -3.85 -1.87
C LYS A 41 21.48 -4.08 -3.34
N LEU A 42 20.53 -4.99 -3.61
CA LEU A 42 20.06 -5.26 -4.98
C LEU A 42 19.47 -4.01 -5.65
N LEU A 43 18.67 -3.23 -4.90
CA LEU A 43 18.07 -2.01 -5.42
C LEU A 43 19.11 -0.91 -5.64
N ALA A 44 20.09 -0.76 -4.75
CA ALA A 44 21.18 0.19 -4.92
C ALA A 44 22.06 -0.17 -6.14
N GLU A 45 22.34 -1.44 -6.36
CA GLU A 45 23.14 -1.94 -7.49
C GLU A 45 22.36 -1.92 -8.82
N SER A 46 21.03 -1.85 -8.80
CA SER A 46 20.20 -1.84 -10.01
C SER A 46 20.38 -0.60 -10.89
N GLY A 47 20.93 0.50 -10.34
CA GLY A 47 21.03 1.80 -11.02
C GLY A 47 19.69 2.53 -11.18
N ILE A 48 18.60 2.03 -10.59
CA ILE A 48 17.30 2.69 -10.62
C ILE A 48 17.36 3.94 -9.73
N PRO A 49 16.99 5.14 -10.24
CA PRO A 49 16.99 6.35 -9.43
C PRO A 49 15.90 6.30 -8.34
N SER A 50 16.07 7.11 -7.29
CA SER A 50 15.17 7.13 -6.13
C SER A 50 13.68 7.28 -6.48
N TYR A 51 13.36 8.17 -7.42
CA TYR A 51 11.99 8.32 -7.93
C TYR A 51 11.45 7.04 -8.56
N GLY A 52 12.30 6.32 -9.32
CA GLY A 52 11.94 5.05 -9.95
C GLY A 52 11.65 3.95 -8.92
N LEU A 53 12.41 3.91 -7.82
CA LEU A 53 12.18 2.96 -6.73
C LEU A 53 10.82 3.18 -6.06
N ILE A 54 10.45 4.43 -5.79
CA ILE A 54 9.15 4.79 -5.20
C ILE A 54 7.99 4.47 -6.16
N ILE A 55 8.13 4.80 -7.45
CA ILE A 55 7.12 4.43 -8.46
C ILE A 55 6.97 2.91 -8.52
N GLY A 56 8.08 2.16 -8.56
CA GLY A 56 8.07 0.71 -8.55
C GLY A 56 7.33 0.14 -7.34
N PHE A 57 7.53 0.72 -6.16
CA PHE A 57 6.84 0.29 -4.94
C PHE A 57 5.33 0.62 -4.95
N ILE A 58 4.94 1.79 -5.49
CA ILE A 58 3.52 2.14 -5.68
C ILE A 58 2.84 1.11 -6.58
N LEU A 59 3.45 0.76 -7.71
CA LEU A 59 2.92 -0.22 -8.66
C LEU A 59 2.86 -1.62 -8.05
N LEU A 60 3.89 -2.02 -7.29
CA LEU A 60 3.89 -3.29 -6.55
C LEU A 60 2.72 -3.36 -5.55
N SER A 61 2.55 -2.31 -4.74
CA SER A 61 1.45 -2.21 -3.77
C SER A 61 0.08 -2.28 -4.47
N GLY A 62 -0.10 -1.53 -5.55
CA GLY A 62 -1.33 -1.56 -6.35
C GLY A 62 -1.62 -2.91 -6.99
N PHE A 63 -0.59 -3.63 -7.46
CA PHE A 63 -0.74 -4.98 -7.97
C PHE A 63 -1.18 -5.97 -6.89
N ILE A 64 -0.53 -5.96 -5.71
CA ILE A 64 -0.91 -6.82 -4.58
C ILE A 64 -2.35 -6.54 -4.14
N ASN A 65 -2.79 -5.28 -4.19
CA ASN A 65 -4.14 -4.88 -3.80
C ASN A 65 -5.26 -5.49 -4.67
N LEU A 66 -4.97 -5.91 -5.89
CA LEU A 66 -5.93 -6.68 -6.71
C LEU A 66 -6.28 -8.04 -6.09
N PHE A 67 -5.38 -8.59 -5.26
CA PHE A 67 -5.53 -9.91 -4.63
C PHE A 67 -5.89 -9.82 -3.15
N VAL A 68 -5.42 -8.78 -2.46
CA VAL A 68 -5.61 -8.61 -1.02
C VAL A 68 -6.23 -7.23 -0.77
N GLY A 69 -7.56 -7.15 -0.68
CA GLY A 69 -8.27 -5.87 -0.54
C GLY A 69 -8.13 -5.19 0.83
N SER A 70 -7.58 -5.87 1.85
CA SER A 70 -7.38 -5.28 3.18
C SER A 70 -6.08 -4.47 3.23
N ALA A 71 -6.20 -3.16 3.50
CA ALA A 71 -5.06 -2.28 3.69
C ALA A 71 -4.19 -2.71 4.88
N SER A 72 -4.80 -3.08 6.00
CA SER A 72 -4.05 -3.49 7.20
C SER A 72 -3.34 -4.82 7.01
N ALA A 73 -3.96 -5.78 6.31
CA ALA A 73 -3.35 -7.09 6.09
C ALA A 73 -2.13 -7.02 5.16
N LYS A 74 -2.23 -6.27 4.06
CA LYS A 74 -1.09 -6.03 3.16
C LYS A 74 0.05 -5.32 3.88
N TRP A 75 -0.25 -4.24 4.59
CA TRP A 75 0.77 -3.46 5.27
C TRP A 75 1.48 -4.24 6.39
N ALA A 76 0.76 -5.11 7.10
CA ALA A 76 1.34 -5.98 8.12
C ALA A 76 2.45 -6.89 7.58
N ILE A 77 2.40 -7.25 6.30
CA ILE A 77 3.41 -8.09 5.63
C ILE A 77 4.49 -7.24 4.96
N LEU A 78 4.10 -6.16 4.27
CA LEU A 78 5.03 -5.34 3.50
C LEU A 78 5.89 -4.44 4.39
N ALA A 79 5.33 -3.85 5.45
CA ALA A 79 6.04 -2.88 6.27
C ALA A 79 7.32 -3.42 6.93
N PRO A 80 7.33 -4.61 7.56
CA PRO A 80 8.53 -5.16 8.20
C PRO A 80 9.68 -5.45 7.22
N ILE A 81 9.40 -5.49 5.92
CA ILE A 81 10.38 -5.79 4.86
C ILE A 81 10.81 -4.51 4.15
N PHE A 82 9.85 -3.74 3.62
CA PHE A 82 10.14 -2.60 2.76
C PHE A 82 10.52 -1.33 3.54
N VAL A 83 10.00 -1.14 4.76
CA VAL A 83 10.36 0.05 5.55
C VAL A 83 11.85 0.05 5.90
N PRO A 84 12.42 -1.01 6.52
CA PRO A 84 13.85 -1.01 6.81
C PRO A 84 14.71 -1.03 5.54
N MET A 85 14.27 -1.75 4.48
CA MET A 85 14.97 -1.77 3.19
C MET A 85 15.11 -0.37 2.58
N PHE A 86 14.05 0.43 2.57
CA PHE A 86 14.07 1.78 2.02
C PHE A 86 14.75 2.79 2.95
N MET A 87 14.74 2.57 4.27
CA MET A 87 15.57 3.35 5.19
C MET A 87 17.07 3.19 4.90
N LEU A 88 17.51 2.00 4.50
CA LEU A 88 18.90 1.76 4.07
C LEU A 88 19.25 2.44 2.73
N LEU A 89 18.25 2.94 2.00
CA LEU A 89 18.38 3.73 0.77
C LEU A 89 18.09 5.22 1.01
N ASP A 90 18.22 5.67 2.27
CA ASP A 90 17.99 7.04 2.71
C ASP A 90 16.55 7.55 2.55
N PHE A 91 15.54 6.68 2.50
CA PHE A 91 14.13 7.10 2.49
C PHE A 91 13.53 7.10 3.89
N ASN A 92 12.87 8.20 4.25
CA ASN A 92 12.12 8.27 5.49
C ASN A 92 10.98 7.23 5.50
N PRO A 93 10.71 6.54 6.63
CA PRO A 93 9.58 5.60 6.73
C PRO A 93 8.23 6.16 6.27
N ALA A 94 7.99 7.46 6.47
CA ALA A 94 6.78 8.14 6.02
C ALA A 94 6.63 8.11 4.49
N LEU A 95 7.74 8.21 3.75
CA LEU A 95 7.74 8.13 2.29
C LEU A 95 7.32 6.73 1.82
N THR A 96 7.90 5.68 2.41
CA THR A 96 7.51 4.29 2.14
C THR A 96 6.04 4.06 2.45
N GLN A 97 5.54 4.59 3.58
CA GLN A 97 4.14 4.45 3.97
C GLN A 97 3.20 5.18 2.99
N ILE A 98 3.53 6.39 2.53
CA ILE A 98 2.70 7.12 1.57
C ILE A 98 2.70 6.44 0.21
N ALA A 99 3.86 5.99 -0.28
CA ALA A 99 3.95 5.21 -1.50
C ALA A 99 3.08 3.94 -1.44
N TYR A 100 3.08 3.25 -0.29
CA TYR A 100 2.16 2.14 -0.06
C TYR A 100 0.69 2.55 -0.14
N ARG A 101 0.30 3.65 0.53
CA ARG A 101 -1.08 4.15 0.57
C ARG A 101 -1.59 4.56 -0.82
N ILE A 102 -0.74 5.18 -1.64
CA ILE A 102 -1.09 5.51 -3.02
C ILE A 102 -1.39 4.23 -3.80
N GLY A 103 -0.54 3.21 -3.72
CA GLY A 103 -0.76 1.93 -4.38
C GLY A 103 -2.01 1.20 -3.89
N ASP A 104 -2.20 1.12 -2.56
CA ASP A 104 -3.36 0.48 -1.92
C ASP A 104 -4.69 1.14 -2.35
N ALA A 105 -4.74 2.46 -2.41
CA ALA A 105 -5.94 3.18 -2.83
C ALA A 105 -6.22 3.03 -4.34
N SER A 106 -5.16 3.07 -5.15
CA SER A 106 -5.21 3.19 -6.61
C SER A 106 -6.05 2.11 -7.29
N THR A 107 -5.94 0.85 -6.85
CA THR A 107 -6.57 -0.28 -7.54
C THR A 107 -7.81 -0.84 -6.82
N ASN A 108 -8.25 -0.21 -5.72
CA ASN A 108 -9.48 -0.60 -5.03
C ASN A 108 -10.72 -0.63 -5.95
N PRO A 109 -10.95 0.37 -6.83
CA PRO A 109 -12.14 0.39 -7.70
C PRO A 109 -12.18 -0.74 -8.74
N ILE A 110 -11.02 -1.30 -9.08
CA ILE A 110 -10.86 -2.34 -10.11
C ILE A 110 -10.60 -3.73 -9.52
N SER A 111 -10.56 -3.84 -8.18
CA SER A 111 -10.36 -5.11 -7.50
C SER A 111 -11.70 -5.84 -7.33
N PRO A 112 -11.90 -7.02 -7.96
CA PRO A 112 -13.12 -7.81 -7.76
C PRO A 112 -13.21 -8.38 -6.34
N LEU A 113 -12.08 -8.43 -5.62
CA LEU A 113 -11.99 -8.90 -4.24
C LEU A 113 -12.17 -7.78 -3.21
N PHE A 114 -12.47 -6.56 -3.67
CA PHE A 114 -12.75 -5.45 -2.76
C PHE A 114 -14.02 -5.73 -1.94
N PRO A 115 -13.99 -5.64 -0.60
CA PRO A 115 -15.12 -6.08 0.25
C PRO A 115 -16.46 -5.41 -0.06
N TYR A 116 -16.44 -4.17 -0.56
CA TYR A 116 -17.63 -3.40 -0.90
C TYR A 116 -18.10 -3.58 -2.35
N PHE A 117 -17.37 -4.33 -3.18
CA PHE A 117 -17.72 -4.51 -4.58
C PHE A 117 -19.16 -5.05 -4.80
N PRO A 118 -19.66 -6.05 -4.05
CA PRO A 118 -21.04 -6.51 -4.19
C PRO A 118 -22.08 -5.41 -3.95
N VAL A 119 -21.81 -4.50 -3.01
CA VAL A 119 -22.67 -3.35 -2.71
C VAL A 119 -22.65 -2.35 -3.86
N ILE A 120 -21.48 -2.04 -4.41
CA ILE A 120 -21.32 -1.17 -5.58
C ILE A 120 -22.09 -1.74 -6.77
N LEU A 121 -21.94 -3.04 -7.05
CA LEU A 121 -22.67 -3.71 -8.13
C LEU A 121 -24.18 -3.66 -7.91
N ALA A 122 -24.65 -3.88 -6.68
CA ALA A 122 -26.07 -3.79 -6.35
C ALA A 122 -26.63 -2.38 -6.56
N PHE A 123 -25.86 -1.33 -6.26
CA PHE A 123 -26.25 0.05 -6.56
C PHE A 123 -26.26 0.34 -8.05
N ALA A 124 -25.25 -0.10 -8.80
CA ALA A 124 -25.19 0.10 -10.24
C ALA A 124 -26.38 -0.59 -10.95
N ARG A 125 -26.74 -1.79 -10.50
CA ARG A 125 -27.91 -2.55 -10.98
C ARG A 125 -29.26 -1.86 -10.80
N ARG A 126 -29.34 -0.84 -9.93
CA ARG A 126 -30.56 -0.03 -9.80
C ARG A 126 -30.80 0.88 -11.00
N TYR A 127 -29.73 1.28 -11.69
CA TYR A 127 -29.78 2.20 -12.83
C TYR A 127 -29.60 1.46 -14.17
N ASP A 128 -28.79 0.41 -14.19
CA ASP A 128 -28.56 -0.44 -15.36
C ASP A 128 -28.67 -1.92 -14.97
N LYS A 129 -29.76 -2.58 -15.37
CA LYS A 129 -30.05 -3.96 -14.97
C LYS A 129 -29.08 -4.99 -15.55
N ASP A 130 -28.44 -4.67 -16.68
CA ASP A 130 -27.54 -5.57 -17.40
C ASP A 130 -26.09 -5.39 -16.95
N ILE A 131 -25.81 -4.46 -16.03
CA ILE A 131 -24.45 -4.20 -15.56
C ILE A 131 -23.87 -5.40 -14.81
N GLY A 132 -22.73 -5.87 -15.33
CA GLY A 132 -21.94 -6.96 -14.77
C GLY A 132 -20.69 -6.46 -14.04
N ILE A 133 -20.02 -7.39 -13.36
CA ILE A 133 -18.72 -7.15 -12.69
C ILE A 133 -17.71 -6.56 -13.67
N GLY A 134 -17.59 -7.15 -14.86
CA GLY A 134 -16.67 -6.69 -15.89
C GLY A 134 -16.97 -5.27 -16.38
N THR A 135 -18.24 -4.90 -16.52
CA THR A 135 -18.65 -3.55 -16.95
C THR A 135 -18.30 -2.51 -15.87
N VAL A 136 -18.57 -2.81 -14.60
CA VAL A 136 -18.18 -1.94 -13.48
C VAL A 136 -16.65 -1.74 -13.45
N ILE A 137 -15.88 -2.82 -13.49
CA ILE A 137 -14.41 -2.75 -13.47
C ILE A 137 -13.89 -1.97 -14.68
N SER A 138 -14.37 -2.27 -15.88
CA SER A 138 -13.93 -1.61 -17.12
C SER A 138 -14.19 -0.11 -17.08
N ASN A 139 -15.34 0.31 -16.54
CA ASN A 139 -15.65 1.72 -16.34
C ASN A 139 -14.76 2.40 -15.29
N MET A 140 -14.23 1.65 -14.32
CA MET A 140 -13.36 2.17 -13.26
C MET A 140 -11.86 2.19 -13.63
N ILE A 141 -11.43 1.45 -14.66
CA ILE A 141 -10.03 1.45 -15.12
C ILE A 141 -9.52 2.86 -15.44
N PRO A 142 -10.22 3.71 -16.22
CA PRO A 142 -9.75 5.06 -16.51
C PRO A 142 -9.55 5.89 -15.24
N TYR A 143 -10.47 5.79 -14.28
CA TYR A 143 -10.38 6.50 -12.99
C TYR A 143 -9.18 6.03 -12.18
N SER A 144 -8.97 4.71 -12.08
CA SER A 144 -7.84 4.11 -11.38
C SER A 144 -6.52 4.59 -11.97
N VAL A 145 -6.35 4.50 -13.30
CA VAL A 145 -5.12 4.94 -13.98
C VAL A 145 -4.84 6.42 -13.79
N VAL A 146 -5.84 7.28 -14.04
CA VAL A 146 -5.67 8.74 -13.93
C VAL A 146 -5.36 9.14 -12.49
N PHE A 147 -6.08 8.56 -11.52
CA PHE A 147 -5.85 8.83 -10.10
C PHE A 147 -4.44 8.43 -9.66
N THR A 148 -3.98 7.22 -10.03
CA THR A 148 -2.62 6.77 -9.74
C THR A 148 -1.57 7.70 -10.33
N LEU A 149 -1.74 8.13 -11.58
CA LEU A 149 -0.79 9.03 -12.23
C LEU A 149 -0.71 10.38 -11.52
N ILE A 150 -1.86 10.95 -11.13
CA ILE A 150 -1.91 12.22 -10.40
C ILE A 150 -1.22 12.09 -9.04
N GLU A 151 -1.53 11.05 -8.26
CA GLU A 151 -0.91 10.81 -6.95
C GLU A 151 0.60 10.58 -7.05
N ILE A 152 1.07 9.84 -8.07
CA ILE A 152 2.50 9.69 -8.35
C ILE A 152 3.12 11.05 -8.63
N ILE A 153 2.55 11.85 -9.52
CA ILE A 153 3.08 13.17 -9.87
C ILE A 153 3.17 14.06 -8.61
N ILE A 154 2.13 14.09 -7.79
CA ILE A 154 2.11 14.88 -6.55
C ILE A 154 3.24 14.42 -5.61
N LEU A 155 3.40 13.10 -5.40
CA LEU A 155 4.46 12.59 -4.54
C LEU A 155 5.85 12.93 -5.08
N LEU A 156 6.07 12.80 -6.39
CA LEU A 156 7.34 13.15 -7.02
C LEU A 156 7.65 14.64 -6.89
N LEU A 157 6.65 15.51 -6.98
CA LEU A 157 6.82 16.95 -6.72
C LEU A 157 7.23 17.22 -5.28
N PHE A 158 6.62 16.54 -4.31
CA PHE A 158 7.01 16.65 -2.89
C PHE A 158 8.45 16.19 -2.68
N MET A 159 8.83 15.07 -3.28
CA MET A 159 10.20 14.55 -3.24
C MET A 159 11.20 15.51 -3.90
N GLY A 160 10.86 16.08 -5.05
CA GLY A 160 11.77 16.97 -5.81
C GLY A 160 11.97 18.35 -5.19
N ILE A 161 10.97 18.87 -4.48
CA ILE A 161 11.05 20.16 -3.79
C ILE A 161 11.46 19.97 -2.31
N GLY A 162 11.45 18.74 -1.80
CA GLY A 162 11.81 18.43 -0.42
C GLY A 162 10.72 18.80 0.60
N ILE A 163 9.45 18.83 0.18
CA ILE A 163 8.33 19.16 1.07
C ILE A 163 8.12 18.01 2.07
N PRO A 164 8.11 18.29 3.39
CA PRO A 164 7.79 17.27 4.38
C PRO A 164 6.40 16.69 4.16
N LEU A 165 6.30 15.36 4.24
CA LEU A 165 5.07 14.59 4.09
C LEU A 165 4.16 14.67 5.32
N GLY A 166 4.67 15.26 6.41
CA GLY A 166 3.97 15.49 7.66
C GLY A 166 4.96 15.84 8.78
N PRO A 167 4.48 16.04 10.02
CA PRO A 167 5.34 16.25 11.17
C PRO A 167 6.33 15.09 11.36
N GLY A 168 7.64 15.36 11.28
CA GLY A 168 8.69 14.34 11.34
C GLY A 168 8.82 13.44 10.09
N GLY A 169 8.01 13.67 9.06
CA GLY A 169 8.00 12.87 7.82
C GLY A 169 8.76 13.57 6.69
N GLY A 170 10.07 13.75 6.83
CA GLY A 170 10.92 14.24 5.73
C GLY A 170 10.91 13.30 4.51
N ILE A 171 11.51 13.73 3.41
CA ILE A 171 11.72 12.86 2.23
C ILE A 171 12.86 11.88 2.48
N SER A 172 14.00 12.42 2.91
CA SER A 172 15.17 11.62 3.25
C SER A 172 15.15 11.19 4.72
N TYR A 173 15.71 10.02 4.98
CA TYR A 173 16.02 9.57 6.33
C TYR A 173 17.34 10.21 6.78
N VAL A 174 17.31 10.95 7.87
CA VAL A 174 18.51 11.50 8.52
C VAL A 174 18.58 10.84 9.90
N LEU A 175 19.71 10.19 10.19
CA LEU A 175 20.01 9.53 11.48
C LEU A 175 20.06 10.53 12.63
#